data_AF-A0A1I2E3K6-F1
#
_entry.id   AF-A0A1I2E3K6-F1
#
_cell.length_a   1.000
_cell.length_b   1.000
_cell.length_c   1.000
_cell.angle_alpha   90.00
_cell.angle_beta   90.00
_cell.angle_gamma   90.00
#
_symmetry.space_group_name_H-M   'P 1'
#
loop_
_entity.id
_entity.type
_entity.pdbx_description
1 polymer ?
#
loop_
_entity_poly.entity_id
_entity_poly.type
_entity_poly.pdbx_seq_one_letter_code
_entity_poly.pdbx_strand_id
1 'polypeptide(L)'
;MEGVWQVGSLIINKDWVAMGVSLIMAFALLHNSHYFTNSKKQLEILSNTLFLFVIVYQLSSFLFHFSIGIRYPLSVLAAPGAWEEWTVAWIAAIIYLFIGCRKHSISFSETSLRTALIYLLTEFFYLTYMLYSGSDGMATLYHIIIIAILILLFLLLHRLLSNQTLLAIILMVYGSLMYIRSLSYTAKMIFVYIPEWWFLLLVLLIVVILISMSLHQSIRKER
;
A
#
# COMPACT_ATOMS: atom_id res chain seq x y z
N MET A 1 24.78 -13.82 3.28
CA MET A 1 25.09 -12.88 2.18
C MET A 1 24.10 -12.99 1.01
N GLU A 2 22.94 -13.65 1.17
CA GLU A 2 22.08 -14.01 0.03
C GLU A 2 21.07 -12.92 -0.42
N GLY A 3 20.96 -11.80 0.31
CA GLY A 3 19.99 -10.71 0.03
C GLY A 3 20.53 -9.52 -0.77
N VAL A 4 21.80 -9.54 -1.17
CA VAL A 4 22.48 -8.38 -1.76
C VAL A 4 23.24 -8.78 -3.02
N TRP A 5 23.12 -7.99 -4.07
CA TRP A 5 24.00 -8.04 -5.23
C TRP A 5 25.08 -6.97 -5.11
N GLN A 6 26.33 -7.36 -5.30
CA GLN A 6 27.45 -6.44 -5.33
C GLN A 6 27.98 -6.34 -6.77
N VAL A 7 27.90 -5.14 -7.35
CA VAL A 7 28.47 -4.83 -8.67
C VAL A 7 29.57 -3.79 -8.46
N GLY A 8 30.81 -4.26 -8.29
CA GLY A 8 31.93 -3.42 -7.88
C GLY A 8 31.73 -2.85 -6.47
N SER A 9 31.71 -1.53 -6.33
CA SER A 9 31.40 -0.83 -5.08
C SER A 9 29.90 -0.61 -4.84
N LEU A 10 29.06 -0.90 -5.84
CA LEU A 10 27.62 -0.72 -5.74
C LEU A 10 26.99 -1.93 -5.03
N ILE A 11 26.28 -1.66 -3.94
CA ILE A 11 25.54 -2.63 -3.14
C ILE A 11 24.05 -2.44 -3.48
N ILE A 12 23.44 -3.44 -4.10
CA ILE A 12 22.02 -3.45 -4.47
C ILE A 12 21.31 -4.47 -3.60
N ASN A 13 20.36 -4.02 -2.80
CA ASN A 13 19.52 -4.91 -2.01
C ASN A 13 18.42 -5.52 -2.92
N LYS A 14 18.34 -6.86 -2.95
CA LYS A 14 17.41 -7.60 -3.83
C LYS A 14 15.95 -7.30 -3.50
N ASP A 15 15.63 -7.03 -2.24
CA ASP A 15 14.26 -6.75 -1.79
C ASP A 15 13.73 -5.46 -2.42
N TRP A 16 14.59 -4.44 -2.55
CA TRP A 16 14.26 -3.19 -3.22
C TRP A 16 13.98 -3.38 -4.70
N VAL A 17 14.77 -4.23 -5.37
CA VAL A 17 14.56 -4.56 -6.78
C VAL A 17 13.26 -5.35 -6.94
N ALA A 18 13.04 -6.37 -6.11
CA ALA A 18 11.84 -7.21 -6.14
C ALA A 18 10.58 -6.39 -5.90
N MET A 19 10.61 -5.44 -4.96
CA MET A 19 9.49 -4.52 -4.74
C MET A 19 9.29 -3.61 -5.96
N GLY A 20 10.34 -3.00 -6.49
CA GLY A 20 10.24 -2.14 -7.69
C GLY A 20 9.60 -2.87 -8.87
N VAL A 21 10.04 -4.11 -9.12
CA VAL A 21 9.46 -4.97 -10.16
C VAL A 21 7.99 -5.30 -9.86
N SER A 22 7.68 -5.63 -8.61
CA SER A 22 6.30 -5.95 -8.17
C SER A 22 5.36 -4.77 -8.31
N LEU A 23 5.83 -3.54 -8.04
CA LEU A 23 5.06 -2.32 -8.19
C LEU A 23 4.78 -2.02 -9.67
N ILE A 24 5.80 -2.19 -10.52
CA ILE A 24 5.65 -2.06 -11.98
C ILE A 24 4.67 -3.10 -12.51
N MET A 25 4.77 -4.36 -12.08
CA MET A 25 3.83 -5.42 -12.47
C MET A 25 2.40 -5.13 -12.02
N ALA A 26 2.20 -4.71 -10.78
CA ALA A 26 0.90 -4.34 -10.24
C ALA A 26 0.28 -3.17 -11.01
N PHE A 27 1.06 -2.12 -11.26
CA PHE A 27 0.62 -0.96 -12.03
C PHE A 27 0.27 -1.35 -13.48
N ALA A 28 1.11 -2.14 -14.14
CA ALA A 28 0.89 -2.60 -15.51
C ALA A 28 -0.35 -3.51 -15.62
N LEU A 29 -0.55 -4.42 -14.68
CA LEU A 29 -1.73 -5.29 -14.65
C LEU A 29 -3.00 -4.46 -14.48
N LEU A 30 -3.02 -3.54 -13.50
CA LEU A 30 -4.19 -2.70 -13.26
C LEU A 30 -4.49 -1.79 -14.46
N HIS A 31 -3.44 -1.18 -15.05
CA HIS A 31 -3.55 -0.29 -16.21
C HIS A 31 -4.13 -0.98 -17.44
N ASN A 32 -3.70 -2.23 -17.72
CA ASN A 32 -4.16 -2.99 -18.88
C ASN A 32 -5.49 -3.72 -18.65
N SER A 33 -5.99 -3.76 -17.41
CA SER A 33 -7.24 -4.46 -17.12
C SER A 33 -8.45 -3.66 -17.58
N HIS A 34 -9.38 -4.33 -18.27
CA HIS A 34 -10.63 -3.72 -18.74
C HIS A 34 -11.54 -3.18 -17.64
N TYR A 35 -11.25 -3.53 -16.37
CA TYR A 35 -12.00 -3.05 -15.21
C TYR A 35 -11.76 -1.56 -14.93
N PHE A 36 -10.74 -0.94 -15.52
CA PHE A 36 -10.42 0.46 -15.27
C PHE A 36 -10.20 1.23 -16.57
N THR A 37 -11.15 2.09 -16.91
CA THR A 37 -10.92 3.18 -17.85
C THR A 37 -10.23 4.31 -17.10
N ASN A 38 -9.00 4.65 -17.50
CA ASN A 38 -8.21 5.66 -16.78
C ASN A 38 -8.09 6.90 -17.64
N SER A 39 -8.51 8.05 -17.10
CA SER A 39 -8.08 9.31 -17.68
C SER A 39 -6.57 9.46 -17.50
N LYS A 40 -5.89 10.13 -18.44
CA LYS A 40 -4.44 10.42 -18.33
C LYS A 40 -4.11 11.10 -17.00
N LYS A 41 -5.00 11.98 -16.53
CA LYS A 41 -4.84 12.70 -15.24
C LYS A 41 -4.97 11.78 -14.02
N GLN A 42 -5.86 10.79 -14.07
CA GLN A 42 -5.96 9.83 -12.98
C GLN A 42 -4.71 8.93 -12.91
N LEU A 43 -4.15 8.52 -14.06
CA LEU A 43 -2.87 7.79 -14.09
C LEU A 43 -1.72 8.63 -13.54
N GLU A 44 -1.67 9.91 -13.89
CA GLU A 44 -0.67 10.87 -13.37
C GLU A 44 -0.79 11.00 -11.83
N ILE A 45 -2.00 11.14 -11.30
CA ILE A 45 -2.23 11.19 -9.84
C ILE A 45 -1.81 9.87 -9.18
N LEU A 46 -2.20 8.73 -9.75
CA LEU A 46 -1.86 7.40 -9.20
C LEU A 46 -0.35 7.18 -9.16
N SER A 47 0.33 7.37 -10.30
CA SER A 47 1.79 7.21 -10.39
C SER A 47 2.54 8.16 -9.47
N ASN A 48 2.14 9.44 -9.41
CA ASN A 48 2.74 10.40 -8.48
C ASN A 48 2.46 10.06 -7.01
N THR A 49 1.28 9.53 -6.68
CA THR A 49 0.96 9.09 -5.31
C THR A 49 1.88 7.95 -4.87
N LEU A 50 2.07 6.95 -5.73
CA LEU A 50 2.94 5.80 -5.47
C LEU A 50 4.42 6.21 -5.41
N PHE A 51 4.85 7.10 -6.31
CA PHE A 51 6.20 7.65 -6.28
C PHE A 51 6.44 8.45 -5.00
N LEU A 52 5.50 9.33 -4.62
CA LEU A 52 5.56 10.09 -3.38
C LEU A 52 5.59 9.15 -2.17
N PHE A 53 4.80 8.09 -2.15
CA PHE A 53 4.83 7.09 -1.09
C PHE A 53 6.25 6.51 -0.93
N VAL A 54 6.87 6.03 -2.00
CA VAL A 54 8.23 5.44 -1.94
C VAL A 54 9.27 6.47 -1.47
N ILE A 55 9.21 7.70 -1.98
CA ILE A 55 10.15 8.77 -1.59
C ILE A 55 9.96 9.17 -0.13
N VAL A 56 8.72 9.39 0.32
CA VAL A 56 8.43 9.77 1.71
C VAL A 56 8.78 8.64 2.66
N TYR A 57 8.48 7.39 2.30
CA TYR A 57 8.89 6.22 3.06
C TYR A 57 10.39 6.24 3.30
N GLN A 58 11.18 6.37 2.24
CA GLN A 58 12.63 6.35 2.32
C GLN A 58 13.21 7.56 3.08
N LEU A 59 12.66 8.76 2.87
CA LEU A 59 13.14 9.97 3.53
C LEU A 59 12.72 10.03 5.01
N SER A 60 11.57 9.44 5.35
CA SER A 60 11.11 9.41 6.73
C SER A 60 12.01 8.59 7.65
N SER A 61 12.79 7.64 7.11
CA SER A 61 13.85 6.96 7.87
C SER A 61 14.88 7.93 8.45
N PHE A 62 15.15 9.07 7.80
CA PHE A 62 16.03 10.11 8.38
C PHE A 62 15.38 10.86 9.54
N LEU A 63 14.05 10.97 9.57
CA LEU A 63 13.33 11.60 10.67
C LEU A 63 13.36 10.70 11.91
N PHE A 64 13.09 9.41 11.73
CA PHE A 64 13.02 8.46 12.84
C PHE A 64 14.40 7.94 13.31
N HIS A 65 15.38 7.88 12.40
CA HIS A 65 16.75 7.46 12.72
C HIS A 65 17.78 8.59 12.58
N PHE A 66 17.41 9.81 12.96
CA PHE A 66 18.22 11.02 12.76
C PHE A 66 19.69 10.90 13.15
N SER A 67 19.97 10.34 14.34
CA SER A 67 21.34 10.15 14.84
C SER A 67 22.19 9.26 13.94
N ILE A 68 21.60 8.19 13.40
CA ILE A 68 22.27 7.25 12.48
C ILE A 68 22.31 7.84 11.08
N GLY A 69 21.25 8.53 10.65
CA GLY A 69 21.12 9.12 9.32
C GLY A 69 22.19 10.18 9.02
N ILE A 70 22.57 10.98 10.01
CA ILE A 70 23.67 11.95 9.85
C ILE A 70 25.03 11.24 9.72
N ARG A 71 25.26 10.18 10.51
CA ARG A 71 26.55 9.48 10.54
C ARG A 71 26.74 8.53 9.36
N TYR A 72 25.66 7.88 8.93
CA TYR A 72 25.66 6.82 7.93
C TYR A 72 24.42 6.93 7.02
N PRO A 73 24.34 7.98 6.18
CA PRO A 73 23.14 8.28 5.39
C PRO A 73 22.79 7.16 4.41
N LEU A 74 23.80 6.55 3.78
CA LEU A 74 23.59 5.42 2.85
C LEU A 74 23.10 4.16 3.58
N SER A 75 23.50 3.95 4.83
CA SER A 75 23.05 2.80 5.61
C SER A 75 21.59 2.94 6.02
N VAL A 76 21.14 4.14 6.39
CA VAL A 76 19.73 4.42 6.68
C VAL A 76 18.87 4.25 5.42
N LEU A 77 19.40 4.65 4.26
CA LEU A 77 18.72 4.45 2.98
C LEU A 77 18.60 2.97 2.58
N ALA A 78 19.60 2.16 2.91
CA ALA A 78 19.64 0.75 2.55
C ALA A 78 18.87 -0.15 3.53
N ALA A 79 18.60 0.34 4.74
CA ALA A 79 17.87 -0.41 5.76
C ALA A 79 16.37 -0.51 5.42
N PRO A 80 15.72 -1.66 5.64
CA PRO A 80 14.27 -1.71 5.63
C PRO A 80 13.73 -0.79 6.74
N GLY A 81 12.78 0.06 6.40
CA GLY A 81 12.17 0.98 7.36
C GLY A 81 11.20 0.28 8.30
N ALA A 82 10.74 0.99 9.32
CA ALA A 82 9.76 0.48 10.27
C ALA A 82 8.33 0.92 9.89
N TRP A 83 7.38 0.68 10.79
CA TRP A 83 5.96 0.98 10.56
C TRP A 83 5.70 2.48 10.58
N GLU A 84 6.53 3.24 11.28
CA GLU A 84 6.49 4.68 11.41
C GLU A 84 6.68 5.33 10.04
N GLU A 85 7.71 4.90 9.30
CA GLU A 85 7.99 5.38 7.95
C GLU A 85 6.85 5.08 6.99
N TRP A 86 6.31 3.87 7.06
CA TRP A 86 5.19 3.43 6.24
C TRP A 86 3.93 4.26 6.49
N THR A 87 3.68 4.59 7.75
CA THR A 87 2.53 5.41 8.16
C THR A 87 2.67 6.83 7.64
N VAL A 88 3.83 7.44 7.82
CA VAL A 88 4.11 8.80 7.31
C VAL A 88 3.99 8.85 5.79
N ALA A 89 4.49 7.82 5.10
CA ALA A 89 4.37 7.70 3.65
C ALA A 89 2.91 7.63 3.19
N TRP A 90 2.06 6.83 3.85
CA TRP A 90 0.64 6.78 3.53
C TRP A 90 -0.10 8.07 3.86
N ILE A 91 0.20 8.73 4.97
CA ILE A 91 -0.39 10.03 5.30
C ILE A 91 -0.09 11.03 4.18
N ALA A 92 1.17 11.14 3.76
CA ALA A 92 1.57 12.03 2.67
C ALA A 92 0.89 11.65 1.34
N ALA A 93 0.84 10.36 1.01
CA ALA A 93 0.20 9.84 -0.18
C ALA A 93 -1.31 10.13 -0.21
N ILE A 94 -2.03 9.94 0.89
CA ILE A 94 -3.46 10.20 1.02
C ILE A 94 -3.76 11.70 0.89
N ILE A 95 -2.95 12.56 1.52
CA ILE A 95 -3.08 14.02 1.38
C ILE A 95 -2.88 14.44 -0.07
N TYR A 96 -1.84 13.93 -0.73
CA TYR A 96 -1.58 14.21 -2.14
C TYR A 96 -2.73 13.74 -3.04
N LEU A 97 -3.20 12.51 -2.84
CA LEU A 97 -4.30 11.93 -3.61
C LEU A 97 -5.58 12.76 -3.42
N PHE A 98 -5.90 13.18 -2.19
CA PHE A 98 -7.05 14.04 -1.91
C PHE A 98 -6.97 15.38 -2.64
N ILE A 99 -5.82 16.06 -2.55
CA ILE A 99 -5.60 17.36 -3.22
C ILE A 99 -5.66 17.19 -4.74
N GLY A 100 -5.00 16.17 -5.28
CA GLY A 100 -4.97 15.87 -6.72
C GLY A 100 -6.35 15.56 -7.28
N CYS A 101 -7.11 14.68 -6.62
CA CYS A 101 -8.48 14.36 -7.01
C CYS A 101 -9.39 15.59 -6.97
N ARG A 102 -9.29 16.42 -5.91
CA ARG A 102 -10.09 17.64 -5.80
C ARG A 102 -9.73 18.66 -6.89
N LYS A 103 -8.43 18.86 -7.16
CA LYS A 103 -7.93 19.81 -8.17
C LYS A 103 -8.39 19.46 -9.59
N HIS A 104 -8.52 18.17 -9.89
CA HIS A 104 -8.86 17.68 -11.23
C HIS A 104 -10.30 17.15 -11.34
N SER A 105 -11.14 17.36 -10.32
CA SER A 105 -12.53 16.87 -10.27
C SER A 105 -12.66 15.36 -10.53
N ILE A 106 -11.68 14.58 -10.10
CA ILE A 106 -11.65 13.12 -10.21
C ILE A 106 -12.23 12.52 -8.93
N SER A 107 -12.92 11.38 -9.06
CA SER A 107 -13.45 10.65 -7.91
C SER A 107 -12.33 10.18 -6.98
N PHE A 108 -12.32 10.73 -5.75
CA PHE A 108 -11.39 10.32 -4.70
C PHE A 108 -11.54 8.85 -4.35
N SER A 109 -12.78 8.37 -4.19
CA SER A 109 -13.04 6.98 -3.78
C SER A 109 -12.56 5.96 -4.82
N GLU A 110 -12.77 6.26 -6.10
CA GLU A 110 -12.28 5.42 -7.19
C GLU A 110 -10.75 5.39 -7.26
N THR A 111 -10.12 6.56 -7.14
CA THR A 111 -8.66 6.68 -7.21
C THR A 111 -7.99 6.03 -5.99
N SER A 112 -8.58 6.18 -4.80
CA SER A 112 -8.14 5.51 -3.56
C SER A 112 -8.31 4.00 -3.65
N LEU A 113 -9.44 3.51 -4.18
CA LEU A 113 -9.66 2.07 -4.41
C LEU A 113 -8.60 1.48 -5.33
N ARG A 114 -8.29 2.15 -6.44
CA ARG A 114 -7.24 1.73 -7.37
C ARG A 114 -5.86 1.76 -6.72
N THR A 115 -5.56 2.77 -5.91
CA THR A 115 -4.30 2.85 -5.16
C THR A 115 -4.16 1.68 -4.19
N ALA A 116 -5.23 1.36 -3.46
CA ALA A 116 -5.27 0.20 -2.56
C ALA A 116 -5.06 -1.13 -3.32
N LEU A 117 -5.68 -1.29 -4.49
CA LEU A 117 -5.49 -2.48 -5.32
C LEU A 117 -4.06 -2.60 -5.88
N ILE A 118 -3.44 -1.50 -6.31
CA ILE A 118 -2.03 -1.52 -6.75
C ILE A 118 -1.15 -1.93 -5.57
N TYR A 119 -1.39 -1.40 -4.38
CA TYR A 119 -0.65 -1.80 -3.19
C TYR A 119 -0.82 -3.29 -2.88
N LEU A 120 -2.06 -3.80 -2.84
CA LEU A 120 -2.34 -5.22 -2.60
C LEU A 120 -1.69 -6.13 -3.66
N LEU A 121 -1.75 -5.75 -4.94
CA LEU A 121 -1.10 -6.51 -6.01
C LEU A 121 0.43 -6.47 -5.90
N THR A 122 0.99 -5.31 -5.53
CA THR A 122 2.43 -5.17 -5.28
C THR A 122 2.84 -6.10 -4.15
N GLU A 123 2.07 -6.14 -3.07
CA GLU A 123 2.31 -7.00 -1.91
C GLU A 123 2.17 -8.48 -2.29
N PHE A 124 1.16 -8.83 -3.07
CA PHE A 124 0.98 -10.18 -3.60
C PHE A 124 2.20 -10.65 -4.41
N PHE A 125 2.65 -9.87 -5.39
CA PHE A 125 3.80 -10.23 -6.22
C PHE A 125 5.09 -10.30 -5.41
N TYR A 126 5.31 -9.33 -4.51
CA TYR A 126 6.50 -9.30 -3.67
C TYR A 126 6.56 -10.51 -2.73
N LEU A 127 5.47 -10.81 -2.02
CA LEU A 127 5.43 -11.96 -1.11
C LEU A 127 5.52 -13.30 -1.85
N THR A 128 4.97 -13.37 -3.06
CA THR A 128 5.15 -14.55 -3.92
C THR A 128 6.62 -14.74 -4.27
N TYR A 129 7.33 -13.67 -4.65
CA TYR A 129 8.78 -13.72 -4.85
C TYR A 129 9.52 -14.20 -3.59
N MET A 130 9.20 -13.65 -2.42
CA MET A 130 9.81 -14.04 -1.14
C MET A 130 9.60 -15.53 -0.85
N LEU A 131 8.38 -16.04 -1.04
CA LEU A 131 8.05 -17.45 -0.86
C LEU A 131 8.90 -18.36 -1.77
N TYR A 132 9.07 -18.00 -3.05
CA TYR A 132 9.88 -18.77 -3.99
C TYR A 132 11.39 -18.65 -3.75
N SER A 133 11.85 -17.51 -3.23
CA SER A 133 13.28 -17.29 -2.94
C SER A 133 13.76 -18.07 -1.70
N GLY A 134 12.85 -18.77 -1.01
CA GLY A 134 13.16 -19.54 0.20
C GLY A 134 13.41 -18.68 1.44
N SER A 135 13.15 -17.37 1.35
CA SER A 135 13.42 -16.42 2.43
C SER A 135 12.37 -16.42 3.53
N ASP A 136 11.22 -17.08 3.32
CA ASP A 136 10.08 -17.01 4.24
C ASP A 136 9.17 -18.25 4.19
N GLY A 137 8.60 -18.61 5.35
CA GLY A 137 7.81 -19.84 5.56
C GLY A 137 6.29 -19.67 5.48
N MET A 138 5.56 -20.51 6.22
CA MET A 138 4.07 -20.57 6.22
C MET A 138 3.40 -19.22 6.51
N ALA A 139 4.03 -18.35 7.31
CA ALA A 139 3.50 -17.02 7.60
C ALA A 139 3.33 -16.14 6.35
N THR A 140 4.20 -16.30 5.35
CA THR A 140 4.11 -15.57 4.07
C THR A 140 3.06 -16.18 3.17
N LEU A 141 2.93 -17.51 3.16
CA LEU A 141 1.84 -18.18 2.45
C LEU A 141 0.46 -17.73 2.95
N TYR A 142 0.24 -17.66 4.27
CA TYR A 142 -1.01 -17.14 4.82
C TYR A 142 -1.29 -15.70 4.41
N HIS A 143 -0.25 -14.86 4.33
CA HIS A 143 -0.40 -13.48 3.88
C HIS A 143 -0.83 -13.41 2.42
N ILE A 144 -0.19 -14.19 1.54
CA ILE A 144 -0.56 -14.30 0.13
C ILE A 144 -2.02 -14.74 -0.01
N ILE A 145 -2.47 -15.71 0.80
CA ILE A 145 -3.86 -16.18 0.79
C ILE A 145 -4.83 -15.05 1.18
N ILE A 146 -4.52 -14.28 2.23
CA ILE A 146 -5.35 -13.13 2.64
C ILE A 146 -5.49 -12.13 1.49
N ILE A 147 -4.39 -11.77 0.85
CA ILE A 147 -4.39 -10.82 -0.27
C ILE A 147 -5.15 -11.37 -1.47
N ALA A 148 -4.98 -12.67 -1.79
CA ALA A 148 -5.71 -13.33 -2.86
C ALA A 148 -7.23 -13.31 -2.60
N ILE A 149 -7.67 -13.56 -1.36
CA ILE A 149 -9.08 -13.46 -0.96
C ILE A 149 -9.60 -12.03 -1.15
N LEU A 150 -8.83 -11.01 -0.79
CA LEU A 150 -9.22 -9.60 -0.97
C LEU A 150 -9.35 -9.22 -2.45
N ILE A 151 -8.41 -9.67 -3.29
CA ILE A 151 -8.47 -9.45 -4.74
C ILE A 151 -9.70 -10.17 -5.33
N LEU A 152 -9.96 -11.41 -4.90
CA LEU A 152 -11.15 -12.15 -5.33
C LEU A 152 -12.44 -11.44 -4.90
N LEU A 153 -12.50 -10.97 -3.65
CA LEU A 153 -13.63 -10.21 -3.13
C LEU A 153 -13.86 -8.91 -3.93
N PHE A 154 -12.78 -8.21 -4.31
CA PHE A 154 -12.87 -7.09 -5.22
C PHE A 154 -13.48 -7.49 -6.57
N LEU A 155 -12.96 -8.55 -7.22
CA LEU A 155 -13.46 -9.01 -8.52
C LEU A 155 -14.94 -9.41 -8.48
N LEU A 156 -15.41 -10.01 -7.38
CA LEU A 156 -16.81 -10.41 -7.22
C LEU A 156 -17.75 -9.22 -6.93
N LEU A 157 -17.29 -8.25 -6.13
CA LEU A 157 -18.17 -7.20 -5.61
C LEU A 157 -18.09 -5.86 -6.36
N HIS A 158 -17.09 -5.63 -7.23
CA HIS A 158 -16.92 -4.34 -7.93
C HIS A 158 -18.10 -3.92 -8.81
N ARG A 159 -18.92 -4.87 -9.28
CA ARG A 159 -20.13 -4.57 -10.07
C ARG A 159 -21.37 -4.35 -9.22
N LEU A 160 -21.33 -4.80 -7.96
CA LEU A 160 -22.49 -4.81 -7.06
C LEU A 160 -22.46 -3.64 -6.08
N LEU A 161 -21.27 -3.16 -5.73
CA LEU A 161 -21.07 -2.16 -4.69
C LEU A 161 -20.47 -0.87 -5.26
N SER A 162 -20.74 0.25 -4.57
CA SER A 162 -20.06 1.51 -4.88
C SER A 162 -18.57 1.41 -4.54
N ASN A 163 -17.73 2.18 -5.25
CA ASN A 163 -16.28 2.24 -4.99
C ASN A 163 -15.96 2.63 -3.54
N GLN A 164 -16.78 3.48 -2.90
CA GLN A 164 -16.61 3.87 -1.50
C GLN A 164 -16.84 2.68 -0.56
N THR A 165 -17.96 1.97 -0.74
CA THR A 165 -18.31 0.80 0.06
C THR A 165 -17.28 -0.31 -0.10
N LEU A 166 -16.84 -0.56 -1.34
CA LEU A 166 -15.87 -1.59 -1.63
C LEU A 166 -14.49 -1.28 -1.04
N LEU A 167 -14.03 -0.02 -1.14
CA LEU A 167 -12.81 0.44 -0.47
C LEU A 167 -12.90 0.23 1.05
N ALA A 168 -14.02 0.62 1.67
CA ALA A 168 -14.22 0.44 3.10
C ALA A 168 -14.17 -1.04 3.52
N ILE A 169 -14.83 -1.93 2.77
CA ILE A 169 -14.79 -3.38 3.02
C ILE A 169 -13.35 -3.92 2.89
N ILE A 170 -12.65 -3.57 1.80
CA ILE A 170 -11.27 -4.04 1.59
C ILE A 170 -10.35 -3.59 2.72
N LEU A 171 -10.39 -2.31 3.10
CA LEU A 171 -9.56 -1.78 4.19
C LEU A 171 -9.90 -2.42 5.53
N MET A 172 -11.19 -2.59 5.83
CA MET A 172 -11.65 -3.20 7.07
C MET A 172 -11.25 -4.67 7.18
N VAL A 173 -11.46 -5.45 6.12
CA VAL A 173 -11.08 -6.87 6.09
C VAL A 173 -9.56 -7.02 6.13
N TYR A 174 -8.81 -6.24 5.35
CA TYR A 174 -7.34 -6.25 5.38
C TYR A 174 -6.82 -5.90 6.78
N GLY A 175 -7.27 -4.79 7.36
CA GLY A 175 -6.85 -4.36 8.69
C GLY A 175 -7.17 -5.36 9.78
N SER A 176 -8.37 -5.94 9.76
CA SER A 176 -8.78 -6.96 10.74
C SER A 176 -7.93 -8.24 10.62
N LEU A 177 -7.69 -8.72 9.40
CA LEU A 177 -6.89 -9.93 9.17
C LEU A 177 -5.41 -9.71 9.51
N MET A 178 -4.86 -8.53 9.21
CA MET A 178 -3.49 -8.18 9.59
C MET A 178 -3.34 -8.06 11.11
N TYR A 179 -4.32 -7.49 11.80
CA TYR A 179 -4.35 -7.45 13.27
C TYR A 179 -4.42 -8.85 13.88
N ILE A 180 -5.31 -9.72 13.39
CA ILE A 180 -5.38 -11.11 13.88
C ILE A 180 -4.04 -11.82 13.67
N ARG A 181 -3.42 -11.61 12.51
CA ARG A 181 -2.11 -12.19 12.19
C ARG A 181 -1.01 -11.67 13.11
N SER A 182 -1.01 -10.38 13.47
CA SER A 182 0.01 -9.80 14.35
C SER A 182 -0.01 -10.38 15.76
N LEU A 183 -1.12 -11.01 16.19
CA LEU A 183 -1.21 -11.73 17.46
C LEU A 183 -0.40 -13.04 17.46
N SER A 184 -0.19 -13.66 16.29
CA SER A 184 0.46 -14.96 16.17
C SER A 184 1.86 -14.88 15.55
N TYR A 185 2.14 -13.88 14.73
CA TYR A 185 3.40 -13.75 14.00
C TYR A 185 3.86 -12.28 13.96
N THR A 186 5.17 -12.06 14.10
CA THR A 186 5.84 -10.81 13.69
C THR A 186 5.89 -10.78 12.17
N ALA A 187 4.77 -10.40 11.58
CA ALA A 187 4.60 -10.44 10.15
C ALA A 187 5.40 -9.33 9.47
N LYS A 188 6.06 -9.66 8.36
CA LYS A 188 6.66 -8.70 7.43
C LYS A 188 5.67 -8.41 6.28
N MET A 189 5.42 -7.13 6.01
CA MET A 189 4.86 -6.59 4.76
C MET A 189 6.01 -6.09 3.89
N ILE A 190 5.69 -5.49 2.73
CA ILE A 190 6.67 -4.73 1.93
C ILE A 190 7.41 -3.76 2.86
N PHE A 191 8.71 -4.03 3.04
CA PHE A 191 9.66 -3.32 3.89
C PHE A 191 9.37 -3.19 5.39
N VAL A 192 8.24 -3.66 5.92
CA VAL A 192 7.75 -3.23 7.24
C VAL A 192 7.33 -4.40 8.10
N TYR A 193 7.58 -4.34 9.41
CA TYR A 193 6.94 -5.23 10.37
C TYR A 193 5.51 -4.72 10.66
N ILE A 194 4.50 -5.61 10.62
CA ILE A 194 3.09 -5.23 10.79
C ILE A 194 2.92 -4.37 12.06
N PRO A 195 2.24 -3.22 11.95
CA PRO A 195 1.77 -2.45 13.09
C PRO A 195 1.09 -3.26 14.18
N GLU A 196 1.29 -2.83 15.42
CA GLU A 196 0.42 -3.17 16.55
C GLU A 196 -1.06 -2.78 16.31
N TRP A 197 -1.89 -2.91 17.35
CA TRP A 197 -3.32 -2.57 17.42
C TRP A 197 -3.74 -1.20 16.84
N TRP A 198 -2.83 -0.24 16.66
CA TRP A 198 -3.16 1.11 16.16
C TRP A 198 -3.50 1.16 14.66
N PHE A 199 -3.06 0.19 13.84
CA PHE A 199 -3.50 0.13 12.43
C PHE A 199 -5.01 -0.11 12.30
N LEU A 200 -5.58 -0.90 13.22
CA LEU A 200 -7.01 -1.13 13.29
C LEU A 200 -7.76 0.18 13.61
N LEU A 201 -7.20 1.04 14.46
CA LEU A 201 -7.78 2.37 14.73
C LEU A 201 -7.75 3.28 13.51
N LEU A 202 -6.66 3.29 12.75
CA LEU A 202 -6.58 4.07 11.50
C LEU A 202 -7.59 3.59 10.47
N VAL A 203 -7.72 2.27 10.30
CA VAL A 203 -8.70 1.69 9.39
C VAL A 203 -10.13 2.06 9.82
N LEU A 204 -10.45 1.92 11.10
CA LEU A 204 -11.76 2.34 11.63
C LEU A 204 -12.03 3.82 11.40
N LEU A 205 -11.04 4.70 11.62
CA LEU A 205 -11.16 6.12 11.37
C LEU A 205 -11.47 6.41 9.90
N ILE A 206 -10.74 5.77 8.96
CA ILE A 206 -10.99 5.91 7.53
C ILE A 206 -12.39 5.44 7.16
N VAL A 207 -12.84 4.31 7.71
CA VAL A 207 -14.20 3.79 7.47
C VAL A 207 -15.27 4.78 7.97
N VAL A 208 -15.10 5.34 9.16
CA VAL A 208 -16.01 6.36 9.70
C VAL A 208 -16.05 7.60 8.80
N ILE A 209 -14.89 8.07 8.32
CA ILE A 209 -14.82 9.20 7.38
C ILE A 209 -15.57 8.86 6.09
N LEU A 210 -15.35 7.68 5.51
CA LEU A 210 -16.04 7.26 4.28
C LEU A 210 -17.56 7.17 4.46
N ILE A 211 -18.04 6.62 5.58
CA ILE A 211 -19.47 6.54 5.91
C ILE A 211 -20.07 7.93 6.07
N SER A 212 -19.39 8.83 6.82
CA SER A 212 -19.88 10.20 7.03
C SER A 212 -19.99 10.99 5.72
N MET A 213 -19.02 10.82 4.81
CA MET A 213 -19.06 11.44 3.48
C MET A 213 -20.22 10.90 2.64
N SER A 214 -20.48 9.59 2.68
CA SER A 214 -21.59 8.96 1.98
C SER A 214 -22.95 9.47 2.49
N LEU A 215 -23.14 9.54 3.81
CA LEU A 215 -24.35 10.08 4.43
C LEU A 215 -24.60 11.54 4.03
N HIS A 216 -23.56 12.37 4.03
CA HIS A 216 -23.67 13.78 3.64
C HIS A 216 -24.09 13.94 2.17
N GLN A 217 -23.61 13.06 1.27
CA GLN A 217 -24.00 13.06 -0.14
C GLN A 217 -25.46 12.64 -0.35
N SER A 218 -25.98 11.70 0.46
CA SER A 218 -27.39 11.28 0.40
C SER A 218 -28.33 12.45 0.76
N ILE A 219 -28.05 13.14 1.87
CA ILE A 219 -28.89 14.26 2.36
C ILE A 219 -28.94 15.42 1.35
N ARG A 220 -27.83 15.69 0.65
CA ARG A 220 -27.77 16.79 -0.33
C ARG A 220 -28.58 16.51 -1.60
N LYS A 221 -28.85 15.25 -1.95
CA LYS A 221 -29.66 14.90 -3.13
C LYS A 221 -31.17 15.03 -2.88
N GLU A 222 -31.61 15.05 -1.63
CA GLU A 222 -33.01 15.18 -1.24
C GLU A 222 -33.47 16.64 -1.06
N ARG A 223 -32.53 17.61 -1.12
CA ARG A 223 -32.81 19.05 -1.09
C ARG A 223 -32.63 19.66 -2.48
#